data_AF-A0A2S7Q0P0-F1
#
_entry.id   AF-A0A2S7Q0P0-F1
#
_cell.length_a   1.000
_cell.length_b   1.000
_cell.length_c   1.000
_cell.angle_alpha   90.00
_cell.angle_beta   90.00
_cell.angle_gamma   90.00
#
_symmetry.space_group_name_H-M   'P 1'
#
loop_
_entity.id
_entity.type
_entity.pdbx_description
1 polymer ?
#
loop_
_entity_poly.entity_id
_entity_poly.type
_entity_poly.pdbx_seq_one_letter_code
_entity_poly.pdbx_strand_id
1 'polypeptide(L)'
;MPCVNHYAELLVAYPDAKVILTTRDPDKWVASFDAPFYAILDSPIWSIVRYILPTTIVFRQLILLVLTDWTKGHPHDRTALRAALISHNAEIRRLVPSKYLLEHAPQDGWEPICRFLNKSIPDEPYPRVNIGGNPYRLWIIGLTLKFFIVYGPWIAGLGGVWLAWKVIR
;
A
#
# COMPACT_ATOMS: atom_id res chain seq x y z
N MET A 1 5.72 -0.41 -1.52
CA MET A 1 5.99 0.98 -1.99
C MET A 1 6.78 1.62 -0.86
N PRO A 2 8.07 1.97 -1.03
CA PRO A 2 8.54 2.89 -2.07
C PRO A 2 9.63 2.34 -3.02
N CYS A 3 10.18 1.15 -2.76
CA CYS A 3 11.38 0.67 -3.47
C CYS A 3 11.23 0.61 -5.00
N VAL A 4 10.02 0.30 -5.48
CA VAL A 4 9.73 0.22 -6.92
C VAL A 4 9.85 1.57 -7.65
N ASN A 5 9.80 2.71 -6.95
CA ASN A 5 10.04 4.01 -7.56
C ASN A 5 11.53 4.22 -7.91
N HIS A 6 12.42 3.52 -7.22
CA HIS A 6 13.87 3.58 -7.40
C HIS A 6 14.42 2.42 -8.22
N TYR A 7 13.59 1.85 -9.11
CA TYR A 7 13.97 0.67 -9.88
C TYR A 7 15.19 0.93 -10.77
N ALA A 8 15.34 2.13 -11.33
CA ALA A 8 16.45 2.47 -12.21
C ALA A 8 17.79 2.45 -11.44
N GLU A 9 17.82 3.06 -10.25
CA GLU A 9 18.97 3.07 -9.37
C GLU A 9 19.30 1.66 -8.85
N LEU A 10 18.27 0.84 -8.56
CA LEU A 10 18.46 -0.55 -8.17
C LEU A 10 19.07 -1.39 -9.31
N LEU A 11 18.65 -1.19 -10.56
CA LEU A 11 19.23 -1.88 -11.71
C LEU A 11 20.70 -1.48 -11.94
N VAL A 12 21.05 -0.23 -11.68
CA VAL A 12 22.44 0.24 -11.75
C VAL A 12 23.28 -0.32 -10.60
N ALA A 13 22.75 -0.33 -9.38
CA ALA A 13 23.47 -0.80 -8.20
C ALA A 13 23.67 -2.33 -8.18
N TYR A 14 22.75 -3.08 -8.80
CA TYR A 14 22.77 -4.54 -8.83
C TYR A 14 22.62 -5.07 -10.26
N PRO A 15 23.64 -4.91 -11.12
CA PRO A 15 23.55 -5.20 -12.56
C PRO A 15 23.34 -6.70 -12.88
N ASP A 16 23.75 -7.60 -11.99
CA ASP A 16 23.59 -9.05 -12.14
C ASP A 16 22.34 -9.60 -11.44
N ALA A 17 21.52 -8.74 -10.84
CA ALA A 17 20.31 -9.17 -10.17
C ALA A 17 19.26 -9.68 -11.17
N LYS A 18 18.61 -10.78 -10.80
CA LYS A 18 17.42 -11.27 -11.49
C LYS A 18 16.23 -10.38 -11.12
N VAL A 19 15.44 -10.00 -12.12
CA VAL A 19 14.27 -9.12 -11.98
C VAL A 19 13.02 -9.93 -12.27
N ILE A 20 12.07 -9.89 -11.34
CA ILE A 20 10.73 -10.46 -11.54
C ILE A 20 9.77 -9.30 -11.70
N LEU A 21 9.23 -9.13 -12.90
CA LEU A 21 8.19 -8.15 -13.21
C LEU A 21 6.82 -8.81 -13.03
N THR A 22 6.12 -8.46 -11.96
CA THR A 22 4.76 -8.97 -11.74
C THR A 22 3.79 -8.25 -12.67
N THR A 23 3.12 -9.00 -13.55
CA THR A 23 2.19 -8.43 -14.53
C THR A 23 0.74 -8.71 -14.16
N ARG A 24 -0.13 -7.77 -14.52
CA ARG A 24 -1.58 -7.86 -14.36
C ARG A 24 -2.24 -7.00 -15.43
N ASP A 25 -3.45 -7.38 -15.80
CA ASP A 25 -4.33 -6.52 -16.60
C ASP A 25 -4.43 -5.11 -15.96
N PRO A 26 -4.10 -4.03 -16.70
CA PRO A 26 -4.04 -2.68 -16.14
C PRO A 26 -5.34 -2.22 -15.51
N ASP A 27 -6.47 -2.54 -16.13
CA ASP A 27 -7.78 -2.12 -15.66
C ASP A 27 -8.16 -2.84 -14.35
N LYS A 28 -7.91 -4.15 -14.27
CA LYS A 28 -8.03 -4.91 -13.01
C LYS A 28 -7.08 -4.43 -11.93
N TRP A 29 -5.88 -3.97 -12.28
CA TRP A 29 -4.92 -3.44 -11.31
C TRP A 29 -5.39 -2.09 -10.74
N VAL A 30 -5.81 -1.15 -11.59
CA VAL A 30 -6.36 0.15 -11.16
C VAL A 30 -7.59 -0.05 -10.29
N ALA A 31 -8.53 -0.91 -10.70
CA ALA A 31 -9.72 -1.21 -9.89
C ALA A 31 -9.36 -1.80 -8.52
N SER A 32 -8.30 -2.62 -8.44
CA SER A 32 -7.81 -3.16 -7.17
C SER A 32 -7.12 -2.12 -6.28
N PHE A 33 -6.61 -1.04 -6.87
CA PHE A 33 -6.04 0.08 -6.15
C PHE A 33 -7.14 1.01 -5.61
N ASP A 34 -8.23 1.17 -6.37
CA ASP A 34 -9.23 2.20 -6.13
C ASP A 34 -10.01 2.02 -4.82
N ALA A 35 -10.63 0.85 -4.63
CA ALA A 35 -11.44 0.57 -3.45
C ALA A 35 -10.67 0.61 -2.09
N PRO A 36 -9.47 0.04 -1.96
CA PRO A 36 -8.75 0.05 -0.68
C PRO A 36 -7.93 1.33 -0.43
N PHE A 37 -7.27 1.90 -1.45
CA PHE A 37 -6.33 3.02 -1.23
C PHE A 37 -7.01 4.37 -1.33
N TYR A 38 -7.77 4.68 -2.38
CA TYR A 38 -8.38 6.00 -2.52
C TYR A 38 -9.46 6.26 -1.47
N ALA A 39 -10.25 5.25 -1.11
CA ALA A 39 -11.23 5.39 -0.02
C ALA A 39 -10.58 5.78 1.32
N ILE A 40 -9.36 5.31 1.59
CA ILE A 40 -8.60 5.71 2.78
C ILE A 40 -7.96 7.08 2.56
N LEU A 41 -7.25 7.32 1.47
CA LEU A 41 -6.49 8.55 1.21
C LEU A 41 -7.37 9.81 1.18
N ASP A 42 -8.57 9.68 0.62
CA ASP A 42 -9.51 10.77 0.36
C ASP A 42 -10.49 10.98 1.53
N SER A 43 -10.40 10.15 2.57
CA SER A 43 -11.32 10.22 3.71
C SER A 43 -11.16 11.54 4.50
N PRO A 44 -12.25 12.25 4.82
CA PRO A 44 -12.20 13.49 5.60
C PRO A 44 -11.71 13.27 7.04
N ILE A 45 -11.69 12.02 7.51
CA ILE A 45 -11.28 11.67 8.87
C ILE A 45 -9.83 12.03 9.17
N TRP A 46 -8.97 12.19 8.15
CA TRP A 46 -7.57 12.61 8.30
C TRP A 46 -7.38 13.92 9.07
N SER A 47 -8.38 14.81 9.07
CA SER A 47 -8.37 16.04 9.87
C SER A 47 -8.32 15.76 11.38
N ILE A 48 -8.89 14.64 11.82
CA ILE A 48 -8.99 14.24 13.23
C ILE A 48 -7.95 13.15 13.56
N VAL A 49 -7.70 12.22 12.63
CA VAL A 49 -6.74 11.11 12.82
C VAL A 49 -5.36 11.61 13.23
N ARG A 50 -4.94 12.80 12.77
CA ARG A 50 -3.64 13.37 13.13
C ARG A 50 -3.40 13.48 14.65
N TYR A 51 -4.47 13.66 15.42
CA TYR A 51 -4.39 13.79 16.87
C TYR A 51 -4.38 12.43 17.57
N ILE A 52 -5.05 11.43 17.00
CA ILE A 52 -5.22 10.09 17.57
C ILE A 52 -4.04 9.17 17.20
N LEU A 53 -3.51 9.32 15.99
CA LEU A 53 -2.58 8.39 15.35
C LEU A 53 -1.57 9.15 14.47
N PRO A 54 -0.66 9.95 15.05
CA PRO A 54 0.26 10.80 14.29
C PRO A 54 1.17 10.02 13.32
N THR A 55 1.54 8.78 13.66
CA THR A 55 2.36 7.91 12.79
C THR A 55 1.68 7.53 11.47
N THR A 56 0.33 7.53 11.43
CA THR A 56 -0.42 7.23 10.20
C THR A 56 -0.34 8.36 9.17
N ILE A 57 -0.04 9.59 9.60
CA ILE A 57 0.16 10.74 8.70
C ILE A 57 1.37 10.52 7.81
N VAL A 58 2.48 10.04 8.39
CA VAL A 58 3.72 9.77 7.65
C VAL A 58 3.47 8.71 6.58
N PHE A 59 2.73 7.66 6.92
CA PHE A 59 2.34 6.61 5.97
C PHE A 59 1.49 7.16 4.82
N ARG A 60 0.50 8.02 5.13
CA ARG A 60 -0.32 8.70 4.12
C ARG A 60 0.53 9.58 3.20
N GLN A 61 1.44 10.37 3.76
CA GLN A 61 2.33 11.24 2.99
C GLN A 61 3.22 10.42 2.05
N LEU A 62 3.80 9.32 2.54
CA LEU A 62 4.61 8.42 1.73
C LEU A 62 3.83 7.85 0.54
N ILE A 63 2.59 7.40 0.77
CA ILE A 63 1.74 6.89 -0.32
C ILE A 63 1.45 7.99 -1.34
N LEU A 64 1.07 9.19 -0.88
CA LEU A 64 0.79 10.31 -1.77
C LEU A 64 2.02 10.72 -2.59
N LEU A 65 3.22 10.71 -2.00
CA LEU A 65 4.46 10.98 -2.72
C LEU A 65 4.70 9.94 -3.82
N VAL A 66 4.55 8.65 -3.50
CA VAL A 66 4.70 7.56 -4.47
C VAL A 66 3.71 7.70 -5.62
N LEU A 67 2.43 7.98 -5.31
CA LEU A 67 1.41 8.16 -6.34
C LEU A 67 1.66 9.41 -7.18
N THR A 68 2.11 10.50 -6.55
CA THR A 68 2.44 11.75 -7.25
C THR A 68 3.56 11.52 -8.24
N ASP A 69 4.59 10.76 -7.87
CA ASP A 69 5.69 10.38 -8.75
C ASP A 69 5.19 9.55 -9.94
N TRP A 70 4.45 8.47 -9.68
CA TRP A 70 3.90 7.60 -10.73
C TRP A 70 3.00 8.36 -11.72
N THR A 71 2.16 9.25 -11.20
CA THR A 71 1.12 9.95 -11.98
C THR A 71 1.55 11.33 -12.48
N LYS A 72 2.85 11.67 -12.37
CA LYS A 72 3.41 12.96 -12.79
C LYS A 72 2.65 14.16 -12.20
N GLY A 73 2.38 14.12 -10.90
CA GLY A 73 1.70 15.19 -10.17
C GLY A 73 0.20 15.01 -9.96
N HIS A 74 -0.41 13.94 -10.47
CA HIS A 74 -1.86 13.75 -10.46
C HIS A 74 -2.27 12.51 -9.64
N PRO A 75 -2.00 12.46 -8.33
CA PRO A 75 -2.10 11.22 -7.54
C PRO A 75 -3.51 10.62 -7.47
N HIS A 76 -4.55 11.37 -7.83
CA HIS A 76 -5.94 10.91 -7.90
C HIS A 76 -6.43 10.66 -9.33
N ASP A 77 -5.58 10.76 -10.35
CA ASP A 77 -5.96 10.47 -11.73
C ASP A 77 -5.75 8.98 -12.03
N ARG A 78 -6.85 8.26 -12.22
CA ARG A 78 -6.86 6.82 -12.50
C ARG A 78 -6.32 6.51 -13.90
N THR A 79 -6.50 7.43 -14.86
CA THR A 79 -5.95 7.32 -16.21
C THR A 79 -4.44 7.48 -16.17
N ALA A 80 -3.94 8.46 -15.43
CA ALA A 80 -2.52 8.64 -15.20
C ALA A 80 -1.89 7.42 -14.49
N LEU A 81 -2.59 6.88 -13.48
CA LEU A 81 -2.15 5.68 -12.76
C LEU A 81 -2.07 4.44 -13.67
N ARG A 82 -3.07 4.25 -14.54
CA ARG A 82 -3.06 3.20 -15.57
C ARG A 82 -1.88 3.35 -16.53
N ALA A 83 -1.67 4.56 -17.03
CA ALA A 83 -0.57 4.87 -17.94
C ALA A 83 0.80 4.64 -17.27
N ALA A 84 0.92 4.96 -15.99
CA ALA A 84 2.13 4.74 -15.20
C ALA A 84 2.51 3.26 -15.13
N LEU A 85 1.55 2.36 -14.86
CA LEU A 85 1.80 0.91 -14.85
C LEU A 85 2.29 0.42 -16.23
N ILE A 86 1.62 0.84 -17.30
CA ILE A 86 1.97 0.43 -18.66
C ILE A 86 3.39 0.91 -19.02
N SER A 87 3.68 2.18 -18.73
CA SER A 87 4.99 2.77 -18.97
C SER A 87 6.09 2.09 -18.16
N HIS A 88 5.84 1.83 -16.87
CA HIS A 88 6.79 1.13 -15.99
C HIS A 88 7.12 -0.27 -16.53
N ASN A 89 6.10 -1.06 -16.89
CA ASN A 89 6.32 -2.39 -17.44
C ASN A 89 7.12 -2.35 -18.76
N ALA A 90 6.81 -1.40 -19.65
CA ALA A 90 7.55 -1.21 -20.90
C ALA A 90 9.02 -0.81 -20.65
N GLU A 91 9.25 0.04 -19.66
CA GLU A 91 10.58 0.49 -19.29
C GLU A 91 11.44 -0.62 -18.68
N ILE A 92 10.89 -1.44 -17.78
CA ILE A 92 11.59 -2.61 -17.25
C ILE A 92 11.98 -3.58 -18.38
N ARG A 93 11.07 -3.86 -19.32
CA ARG A 93 11.38 -4.69 -20.50
C ARG A 93 12.49 -4.12 -21.38
N ARG A 94 12.58 -2.80 -21.46
CA ARG A 94 13.63 -2.10 -22.23
C ARG A 94 14.98 -2.16 -21.52
N LEU A 95 15.00 -1.99 -20.19
CA LEU A 95 16.22 -1.85 -19.41
C LEU A 95 16.84 -3.19 -19.01
N VAL A 96 16.03 -4.23 -18.79
CA VAL A 96 16.50 -5.51 -18.26
C VAL A 96 16.66 -6.52 -19.40
N PRO A 97 17.86 -7.09 -19.63
CA PRO A 97 18.05 -8.17 -20.59
C PRO A 97 17.14 -9.37 -20.30
N SER A 98 16.57 -9.99 -21.34
CA SER A 98 15.61 -11.10 -21.19
C SER A 98 16.10 -12.26 -20.32
N LYS A 99 17.40 -12.57 -20.34
CA LYS A 99 18.02 -13.59 -19.48
C LYS A 99 17.92 -13.29 -17.97
N TYR A 100 17.72 -12.04 -17.59
CA TYR A 100 17.58 -11.57 -16.21
C TYR A 100 16.16 -11.08 -15.91
N LEU A 101 15.20 -11.26 -16.81
CA LEU A 101 13.82 -10.81 -16.63
C LEU A 101 12.86 -12.00 -16.67
N LEU A 102 12.07 -12.15 -15.61
CA LEU A 102 10.89 -13.00 -15.59
C LEU A 102 9.65 -12.13 -15.51
N GLU A 103 8.75 -12.24 -16.49
CA GLU A 103 7.39 -11.75 -16.34
C GLU A 103 6.54 -12.83 -15.66
N HIS A 104 5.85 -12.45 -14.59
CA HIS A 104 5.12 -13.39 -13.74
C HIS A 104 3.74 -12.85 -13.37
N ALA A 105 2.70 -13.62 -13.62
CA ALA A 105 1.36 -13.34 -13.15
C ALA A 105 0.97 -14.31 -12.02
N PRO A 106 0.09 -13.92 -11.07
CA PRO A 106 -0.26 -14.76 -9.93
C PRO A 106 -0.78 -16.16 -10.29
N GLN A 107 -1.44 -16.31 -11.44
CA GLN A 107 -1.93 -17.59 -11.93
C GLN A 107 -0.83 -18.56 -12.40
N ASP A 108 0.40 -18.08 -12.62
CA ASP A 108 1.49 -18.90 -13.14
C ASP A 108 2.13 -19.78 -12.04
N GLY A 109 1.89 -19.47 -10.77
CA GLY A 109 2.28 -20.30 -9.62
C GLY A 109 3.79 -20.32 -9.33
N TRP A 110 4.26 -21.38 -8.67
CA TRP A 110 5.67 -21.49 -8.24
C TRP A 110 6.65 -21.79 -9.36
N GLU A 111 6.22 -22.55 -10.36
CA GLU A 111 7.13 -23.19 -11.32
C GLU A 111 8.02 -22.20 -12.08
N PRO A 112 7.50 -21.10 -12.67
CA PRO A 112 8.34 -20.17 -13.43
C PRO A 112 9.38 -19.46 -12.56
N ILE A 113 8.99 -19.07 -11.34
CA ILE A 113 9.88 -18.40 -10.38
C ILE A 113 10.99 -19.35 -9.94
N CYS A 114 10.64 -20.56 -9.51
CA CYS A 114 11.61 -21.54 -9.03
C CYS A 114 12.60 -21.92 -10.13
N ARG A 115 12.12 -22.13 -11.36
CA ARG A 115 12.99 -22.38 -12.52
C ARG A 115 13.92 -21.19 -12.80
N PHE A 116 13.37 -19.97 -12.83
CA PHE A 116 14.14 -18.76 -13.08
C PHE A 116 15.20 -18.52 -12.01
N LEU A 117 14.91 -18.82 -10.74
CA LEU A 117 15.84 -18.65 -9.62
C LEU A 117 16.77 -19.85 -9.39
N ASN A 118 16.60 -20.95 -10.13
CA ASN A 118 17.28 -22.23 -9.91
C ASN A 118 17.08 -22.77 -8.48
N LYS A 119 15.82 -22.89 -8.08
CA LYS A 119 15.38 -23.38 -6.76
C LYS A 119 14.35 -24.50 -6.94
N SER A 120 14.21 -25.35 -5.92
CA SER A 120 13.15 -26.37 -5.87
C SER A 120 11.77 -25.73 -5.69
N ILE A 121 10.73 -26.38 -6.22
CA ILE A 121 9.34 -25.99 -5.98
C ILE A 121 8.97 -26.38 -4.54
N PRO A 122 8.42 -25.46 -3.72
CA PRO A 122 7.93 -25.78 -2.38
C PRO A 122 6.73 -26.74 -2.40
N ASP A 123 6.60 -27.58 -1.38
CA ASP A 123 5.41 -28.43 -1.16
C ASP A 123 4.28 -27.66 -0.44
N GLU A 124 3.98 -26.47 -0.97
CA GLU A 124 2.90 -25.60 -0.48
C GLU A 124 2.23 -24.87 -1.65
N PRO A 125 0.93 -24.55 -1.56
CA PRO A 125 0.24 -23.84 -2.62
C PRO A 125 0.83 -22.44 -2.81
N TYR A 126 0.84 -21.95 -4.05
CA TYR A 126 1.26 -20.60 -4.35
C TYR A 126 0.43 -19.58 -3.54
N PRO A 127 1.05 -18.62 -2.82
CA PRO A 127 0.34 -17.76 -1.90
C PRO A 127 -0.75 -16.93 -2.58
N ARG A 128 -2.00 -17.09 -2.09
CA ARG A 128 -3.13 -16.24 -2.48
C ARG A 128 -3.55 -15.37 -1.31
N VAL A 129 -2.68 -14.42 -0.98
CA VAL A 129 -2.89 -13.42 0.08
C VAL A 129 -3.27 -12.07 -0.53
N ASN A 130 -3.82 -11.16 0.29
CA ASN A 130 -4.27 -9.84 -0.17
C ASN A 130 -5.33 -9.90 -1.29
N ILE A 131 -6.26 -10.85 -1.18
CA ILE A 131 -7.46 -10.90 -2.00
C ILE A 131 -8.32 -9.69 -1.60
N GLY A 132 -8.82 -8.93 -2.58
CA GLY A 132 -9.53 -7.67 -2.36
C GLY A 132 -10.54 -7.71 -1.21
N GLY A 133 -10.64 -6.58 -0.51
CA GLY A 133 -11.51 -6.39 0.65
C GLY A 133 -11.70 -4.90 0.93
N ASN A 134 -12.38 -4.57 2.02
CA ASN A 134 -12.59 -3.19 2.45
C ASN A 134 -11.68 -2.88 3.65
N PRO A 135 -10.37 -2.60 3.45
CA PRO A 135 -9.46 -2.28 4.54
C PRO A 135 -9.84 -0.99 5.25
N TYR A 136 -10.62 -0.12 4.61
CA TYR A 136 -11.15 1.08 5.23
C TYR A 136 -12.00 0.75 6.47
N ARG A 137 -12.86 -0.29 6.43
CA ARG A 137 -13.64 -0.70 7.61
C ARG A 137 -12.76 -1.14 8.79
N LEU A 138 -11.74 -1.95 8.52
CA LEU A 138 -10.79 -2.40 9.55
C LEU A 138 -9.98 -1.23 10.11
N TRP A 139 -9.62 -0.27 9.26
CA TRP A 139 -8.88 0.92 9.66
C TRP A 139 -9.72 1.83 10.58
N ILE A 140 -11.00 2.05 10.26
CA ILE A 140 -11.94 2.79 11.13
C ILE A 140 -12.08 2.09 12.49
N ILE A 141 -12.23 0.77 12.53
CA ILE A 141 -12.30 0.02 13.80
C ILE A 141 -11.02 0.23 14.62
N GLY A 142 -9.85 0.12 14.00
CA GLY A 142 -8.57 0.37 14.66
C GLY A 142 -8.44 1.79 15.21
N LEU A 143 -8.93 2.79 14.47
CA LEU A 143 -8.98 4.19 14.92
C LEU A 143 -9.91 4.38 16.13
N THR A 144 -11.11 3.81 16.08
CA THR A 144 -12.07 3.89 17.18
C THR A 144 -11.50 3.25 18.44
N LEU A 145 -10.92 2.05 18.34
CA LEU A 145 -10.29 1.38 19.48
C LEU A 145 -9.16 2.22 20.07
N LYS A 146 -8.25 2.75 19.23
CA LYS A 146 -7.16 3.60 19.72
C LYS A 146 -7.66 4.89 20.37
N PHE A 147 -8.71 5.51 19.84
CA PHE A 147 -9.30 6.69 20.45
C PHE A 147 -9.74 6.41 21.90
N PHE A 148 -10.47 5.32 22.14
CA PHE A 148 -10.92 4.97 23.49
C PHE A 148 -9.76 4.60 24.41
N ILE A 149 -8.72 3.93 23.90
CA ILE A 149 -7.52 3.59 24.69
C ILE A 149 -6.76 4.87 25.12
N VAL A 150 -6.60 5.83 24.21
CA VAL A 150 -5.80 7.04 24.46
C VAL A 150 -6.59 8.09 25.27
N TYR A 151 -7.85 8.33 24.91
CA TYR A 151 -8.64 9.45 25.45
C TYR A 151 -9.71 9.03 26.46
N GLY A 152 -10.12 7.76 26.48
CA GLY A 152 -11.13 7.25 27.41
C GLY A 152 -10.81 7.53 28.88
N PRO A 153 -9.58 7.30 29.36
CA PRO A 153 -9.22 7.59 30.75
C PRO A 153 -9.36 9.07 31.11
N TRP A 154 -8.98 9.98 30.20
CA TRP A 154 -9.09 11.43 30.42
C TRP A 154 -10.54 11.90 30.45
N ILE A 155 -11.39 11.37 29.56
CA ILE A 155 -12.82 11.69 29.52
C ILE A 155 -13.50 11.22 30.80
N ALA A 156 -13.20 10.00 31.26
CA ALA A 156 -13.74 9.47 32.52
C ALA A 156 -13.29 10.29 33.73
N GLY A 157 -12.00 10.68 33.78
CA GLY A 157 -11.46 11.52 34.84
C GLY A 157 -12.13 12.89 34.91
N LEU A 158 -12.24 13.59 33.78
CA LEU A 158 -12.90 14.91 33.69
C LEU A 158 -14.39 14.83 34.05
N GLY A 159 -15.08 13.78 33.57
CA GLY A 159 -16.48 13.54 33.92
C GLY A 159 -16.68 13.30 35.43
N GLY A 160 -15.77 12.54 36.05
CA GLY A 160 -15.76 12.32 37.50
C GLY A 160 -15.56 13.62 38.29
N VAL A 161 -14.61 14.46 37.87
CA VAL A 161 -14.37 15.78 38.50
C VAL A 161 -15.60 16.69 38.36
N TRP A 162 -16.22 16.75 37.18
CA TRP A 162 -17.42 17.55 36.96
C TRP A 162 -18.61 17.08 37.81
N LEU A 163 -18.83 15.76 37.90
CA LEU A 163 -19.86 15.18 38.77
C LEU A 163 -19.61 15.51 40.23
N ALA A 164 -18.37 15.35 40.72
CA ALA A 164 -17.99 15.70 42.08
C ALA A 164 -18.24 17.20 42.36
N TRP A 165 -17.86 18.08 41.43
CA TRP A 165 -18.12 19.52 41.55
C TRP A 165 -19.61 19.85 41.63
N LYS A 166 -20.44 19.15 40.86
CA LYS A 166 -21.90 19.35 40.86
C LYS A 166 -22.56 18.88 42.17
N VAL A 167 -21.98 17.90 42.85
CA VAL A 167 -22.50 17.39 44.14
C VAL A 167 -22.10 18.29 45.32
N ILE A 168 -20.97 19.00 45.21
CA ILE A 168 -20.44 19.88 46.27
C ILE A 168 -21.11 21.28 46.25
N ARG A 169 -21.89 21.59 45.21
CA ARG A 169 -22.57 22.89 45.03
C ARG A 169 -24.07 22.76 45.23
#